data_AF-A0A969KGV9-F1
#
_entry.id   AF-A0A969KGV9-F1
#
_cell.length_a   1.000
_cell.length_b   1.000
_cell.length_c   1.000
_cell.angle_alpha   90.00
_cell.angle_beta   90.00
_cell.angle_gamma   90.00
#
_symmetry.space_group_name_H-M   'P 1'
#
loop_
_entity.id
_entity.type
_entity.pdbx_description
1 polymer ?
#
loop_
_entity_poly.entity_id
_entity_poly.type
_entity_poly.pdbx_seq_one_letter_code
_entity_poly.pdbx_strand_id
1 'polypeptide(L)'
;RLLPSVASALEPLWNEGIEKGNPVEHLNENADTTAEVILSVTDARIEQSTNKIIKTSYKQVRKSVKPEIAASIPGLSEILSQHIKF
;
A
#
# COMPACT_ATOMS: atom_id res chain seq x y z
N ARG A 1 13.87 -5.33 4.25
CA ARG A 1 13.51 -4.13 3.47
C ARG A 1 12.02 -4.22 3.14
N LEU A 2 11.21 -3.19 3.42
CA LEU A 2 9.76 -3.20 3.16
C LEU A 2 9.40 -2.78 1.72
N LEU A 3 10.21 -1.89 1.14
CA LEU A 3 9.95 -1.30 -0.18
C LEU A 3 9.78 -2.33 -1.33
N PRO A 4 10.62 -3.38 -1.47
CA PRO A 4 10.42 -4.37 -2.53
C PRO A 4 9.08 -5.10 -2.41
N SER A 5 8.68 -5.46 -1.18
CA SER A 5 7.41 -6.15 -0.93
C SER A 5 6.21 -5.25 -1.19
N VAL A 6 6.31 -3.96 -0.88
CA VAL A 6 5.27 -2.97 -1.19
C VAL A 6 5.15 -2.76 -2.71
N ALA A 7 6.27 -2.65 -3.42
CA ALA A 7 6.26 -2.53 -4.88
C ALA A 7 5.60 -3.73 -5.56
N SER A 8 5.97 -4.96 -5.17
CA SER A 8 5.33 -6.18 -5.68
C SER A 8 3.83 -6.27 -5.33
N ALA A 9 3.42 -5.76 -4.17
CA ALA A 9 2.02 -5.75 -3.77
C ALA A 9 1.20 -4.74 -4.59
N LEU A 10 1.80 -3.60 -4.97
CA LEU A 10 1.16 -2.55 -5.77
C LEU A 10 1.16 -2.83 -7.27
N GLU A 11 2.03 -3.72 -7.77
CA GLU A 11 2.18 -4.05 -9.18
C GLU A 11 0.86 -4.44 -9.87
N PRO A 12 -0.05 -5.25 -9.29
CA PRO A 12 -1.33 -5.55 -9.93
C PRO A 12 -2.22 -4.31 -10.12
N LEU A 13 -2.34 -3.47 -9.10
CA LEU A 13 -3.09 -2.21 -9.18
C LEU A 13 -2.47 -1.26 -10.20
N TRP A 14 -1.14 -1.20 -10.26
CA TRP A 14 -0.44 -0.39 -11.24
C TRP A 14 -0.70 -0.88 -12.67
N ASN A 15 -0.64 -2.18 -12.91
CA ASN A 15 -0.89 -2.78 -14.22
C ASN A 15 -2.33 -2.56 -14.70
N GLU A 16 -3.32 -2.69 -13.82
CA GLU A 16 -4.71 -2.30 -14.13
C GLU A 16 -4.80 -0.82 -14.56
N GLY A 17 -4.06 0.04 -13.87
CA GLY A 17 -3.97 1.45 -14.20
C GLY A 17 -3.29 1.73 -15.55
N ILE A 18 -2.27 0.95 -15.92
CA ILE A 18 -1.67 0.98 -17.26
C ILE A 18 -2.71 0.56 -18.32
N GLU A 19 -3.45 -0.52 -18.09
CA GLU A 19 -4.49 -0.99 -19.01
C GLU A 19 -5.61 0.04 -19.20
N LYS A 20 -5.93 0.80 -18.15
CA LYS A 20 -6.88 1.93 -18.20
C LYS A 20 -6.27 3.21 -18.78
N GLY A 21 -4.96 3.24 -19.02
CA GLY A 21 -4.23 4.34 -19.65
C GLY A 21 -3.60 5.35 -18.68
N ASN A 22 -3.96 5.34 -17.38
CA ASN A 22 -3.38 6.24 -16.39
C ASN A 22 -3.21 5.55 -15.01
N PRO A 23 -2.02 4.99 -14.71
CA PRO A 23 -1.78 4.29 -13.46
C PRO A 23 -1.74 5.20 -12.23
N VAL A 24 -1.32 6.46 -12.39
CA VAL A 24 -1.30 7.44 -11.30
C VAL A 24 -2.72 7.77 -10.87
N GLU A 25 -3.59 8.08 -11.82
CA GLU A 25 -5.00 8.37 -11.56
C GLU A 25 -5.72 7.16 -10.98
N HIS A 26 -5.50 5.95 -11.52
CA HIS A 26 -6.12 4.74 -10.99
C HIS A 26 -5.71 4.47 -9.53
N LEU A 27 -4.44 4.67 -9.16
CA LEU A 27 -4.03 4.54 -7.75
C LEU A 27 -4.70 5.58 -6.84
N ASN A 28 -4.92 6.80 -7.34
CA ASN A 28 -5.56 7.89 -6.60
C ASN A 28 -7.07 7.67 -6.43
N GLU A 29 -7.76 7.26 -7.48
CA GLU A 29 -9.17 6.86 -7.43
C GLU A 29 -9.39 5.68 -6.46
N ASN A 30 -8.40 4.81 -6.36
CA ASN A 30 -8.41 3.65 -5.47
C ASN A 30 -7.58 3.86 -4.20
N ALA A 31 -7.39 5.10 -3.73
CA ALA A 31 -6.47 5.42 -2.63
C ALA A 31 -6.72 4.59 -1.35
N ASP A 32 -7.98 4.33 -0.99
CA ASP A 32 -8.31 3.45 0.13
C ASP A 32 -7.82 2.02 -0.06
N THR A 33 -8.00 1.47 -1.25
CA THR A 33 -7.54 0.12 -1.63
C THR A 33 -6.02 0.07 -1.72
N THR A 34 -5.40 1.09 -2.32
CA THR A 34 -3.95 1.26 -2.38
C THR A 34 -3.33 1.28 -0.98
N ALA A 35 -3.94 2.00 -0.03
CA ALA A 35 -3.51 2.01 1.36
C ALA A 35 -3.65 0.64 2.03
N GLU A 36 -4.73 -0.11 1.77
CA GLU A 36 -4.89 -1.49 2.27
C GLU A 36 -3.80 -2.42 1.74
N VAL A 37 -3.44 -2.32 0.46
CA VAL A 37 -2.36 -3.13 -0.16
C VAL A 37 -0.99 -2.80 0.44
N ILE A 38 -0.70 -1.52 0.72
CA ILE A 38 0.55 -1.15 1.40
C ILE A 38 0.59 -1.72 2.82
N LEU A 39 -0.53 -1.62 3.55
CA LEU A 39 -0.64 -2.11 4.92
C LEU A 39 -0.60 -3.63 5.00
N SER A 40 -1.13 -4.35 4.00
CA SER A 40 -1.17 -5.81 3.99
C SER A 40 0.22 -6.45 3.99
N VAL A 41 1.23 -5.77 3.45
CA VAL A 41 2.63 -6.21 3.53
C VAL A 41 3.11 -6.27 4.98
N THR A 42 2.70 -5.30 5.79
CA THR A 42 3.04 -5.29 7.21
C THR A 42 2.13 -6.23 8.00
N ASP A 43 0.85 -6.35 7.62
CA ASP A 43 -0.07 -7.33 8.20
C ASP A 43 0.51 -8.76 8.12
N ALA A 44 0.97 -9.17 6.92
CA ALA A 44 1.54 -10.50 6.71
C ALA A 44 2.73 -10.80 7.63
N ARG A 45 3.54 -9.77 7.95
CA ARG A 45 4.65 -9.91 8.89
C ARG A 45 4.17 -10.04 10.34
N ILE A 46 3.15 -9.30 10.71
CA ILE A 46 2.58 -9.34 12.07
C ILE A 46 1.82 -10.64 12.30
N GLU A 47 1.18 -11.20 11.27
CA GLU A 47 0.50 -12.50 11.35
C GLU A 47 1.45 -13.64 11.72
N GLN A 48 2.70 -13.59 11.25
CA GLN A 48 3.76 -14.55 11.58
C GLN A 48 4.26 -14.43 13.03
N SER A 49 3.94 -13.34 13.75
CA SER A 49 4.32 -13.19 15.15
C SER A 49 3.57 -14.19 16.04
N THR A 50 4.21 -14.71 17.08
CA THR A 50 3.55 -15.55 18.10
C THR A 50 2.96 -14.72 19.25
N ASN A 51 3.33 -13.44 19.35
CA ASN A 51 2.91 -12.57 20.45
C ASN A 51 1.56 -11.91 20.18
N LYS A 52 0.53 -12.32 20.95
CA LYS A 52 -0.85 -11.80 20.82
C LYS A 52 -0.97 -10.30 21.12
N ILE A 53 -0.19 -9.77 22.06
CA ILE A 53 -0.21 -8.34 22.41
C ILE A 53 0.28 -7.52 21.21
N ILE A 54 1.37 -7.94 20.57
CA ILE A 54 1.90 -7.28 19.37
C ILE A 54 0.85 -7.25 18.26
N LYS A 55 0.14 -8.37 18.01
CA LYS A 55 -0.94 -8.41 17.00
C LYS A 55 -2.06 -7.42 17.29
N THR A 56 -2.55 -7.38 18.53
CA THR A 56 -3.67 -6.52 18.90
C THR A 56 -3.29 -5.03 18.87
N SER A 57 -2.15 -4.68 19.47
CA SER A 57 -1.65 -3.30 19.45
C SER A 57 -1.40 -2.82 18.03
N TYR A 58 -0.80 -3.65 17.18
CA TYR A 58 -0.60 -3.32 15.76
C TYR A 58 -1.93 -3.10 15.02
N LYS A 59 -2.93 -3.97 15.18
CA LYS A 59 -4.24 -3.81 14.51
C LYS A 59 -4.88 -2.45 14.82
N GLN A 60 -4.75 -1.97 16.05
CA GLN A 60 -5.28 -0.67 16.45
C GLN A 60 -4.52 0.49 15.77
N VAL A 61 -3.18 0.44 15.78
CA VAL A 61 -2.33 1.44 15.10
C VAL A 61 -2.58 1.44 13.60
N ARG A 62 -2.64 0.25 12.97
CA ARG A 62 -2.94 0.08 11.55
C ARG A 62 -4.24 0.78 11.16
N LYS A 63 -5.30 0.57 11.97
CA LYS A 63 -6.61 1.19 11.72
C LYS A 63 -6.55 2.71 11.82
N SER A 64 -5.77 3.26 12.76
CA SER A 64 -5.67 4.72 12.91
C SER A 64 -4.84 5.38 11.81
N VAL A 65 -3.82 4.72 11.28
CA VAL A 65 -2.93 5.31 10.26
C VAL A 65 -3.42 5.12 8.82
N LYS A 66 -4.36 4.19 8.55
CA LYS A 66 -4.87 3.97 7.20
C LYS A 66 -5.35 5.27 6.52
N PRO A 67 -6.16 6.13 7.14
CA PRO A 67 -6.62 7.36 6.50
C PRO A 67 -5.48 8.31 6.13
N GLU A 68 -4.43 8.37 6.96
CA GLU A 68 -3.24 9.20 6.70
C GLU A 68 -2.43 8.66 5.51
N ILE A 69 -2.33 7.32 5.39
CA ILE A 69 -1.69 6.67 4.25
C ILE A 69 -2.51 6.92 2.98
N ALA A 70 -3.83 6.75 3.03
CA ALA A 70 -4.73 7.03 1.91
C ALA A 70 -4.59 8.48 1.42
N ALA A 71 -4.53 9.45 2.34
CA ALA A 71 -4.31 10.86 2.03
C ALA A 71 -2.94 11.14 1.39
N SER A 72 -1.96 10.26 1.60
CA SER A 72 -0.60 10.37 1.03
C SER A 72 -0.44 9.67 -0.32
N ILE A 73 -1.44 8.90 -0.77
CA ILE A 73 -1.38 8.17 -2.05
C ILE A 73 -1.14 9.07 -3.26
N PRO A 74 -1.72 10.28 -3.38
CA PRO A 74 -1.42 11.18 -4.50
C PRO A 74 0.08 11.46 -4.65
N GLY A 75 0.74 11.90 -3.58
CA GLY A 75 2.19 12.16 -3.63
C GLY A 75 3.01 10.88 -3.88
N LEU A 76 2.58 9.75 -3.33
CA LEU A 76 3.25 8.47 -3.56
C LEU A 76 3.12 8.02 -5.03
N SER A 77 1.93 8.12 -5.63
CA SER A 77 1.66 7.73 -7.01
C SER A 77 2.51 8.51 -8.02
N GLU A 78 2.71 9.82 -7.78
CA GLU A 78 3.61 10.65 -8.57
C GLU A 78 5.06 10.19 -8.47
N ILE A 79 5.56 9.93 -7.27
CA ILE A 79 6.94 9.42 -7.06
C ILE A 79 7.12 8.07 -7.76
N LEU A 80 6.13 7.18 -7.66
CA LEU A 80 6.15 5.88 -8.33
C LEU A 80 6.22 6.04 -9.85
N SER A 81 5.45 6.97 -10.43
CA SER A 81 5.52 7.25 -11.87
C SER A 81 6.91 7.70 -12.36
N GLN A 82 7.68 8.35 -11.50
CA GLN A 82 9.02 8.85 -11.82
C GLN A 82 10.10 7.77 -11.68
N HIS A 83 9.92 6.82 -10.77
CA HIS A 83 10.94 5.85 -10.38
C HIS A 83 10.67 4.44 -10.89
N ILE A 84 9.43 4.10 -11.20
CA ILE A 84 9.10 2.78 -11.71
C ILE A 84 9.09 2.83 -13.24
N LYS A 85 10.16 2.27 -13.81
CA LYS A 85 10.12 1.67 -15.15
C LYS A 85 9.92 0.17 -14.92
N PHE A 86 8.69 -0.31 -15.11
CA PHE A 86 8.45 -1.75 -15.23
C PHE A 86 9.05 -2.27 -16.54
#